data_AF-A0AAW0WA88-F1
#
_entry.id   AF-A0AAW0WA88-F1
#
_cell.length_a   1.000
_cell.length_b   1.000
_cell.length_c   1.000
_cell.angle_alpha   90.00
_cell.angle_beta   90.00
_cell.angle_gamma   90.00
#
_symmetry.space_group_name_H-M   'P 1'
#
loop_
_entity.id
_entity.type
_entity.pdbx_description
1 polymer ?
#
loop_
_entity_poly.entity_id
_entity_poly.type
_entity_poly.pdbx_seq_one_letter_code
_entity_poly.pdbx_strand_id
1 'polypeptide(L)'
;MSSTVRALHRLLEWRHEGQRWPVTSYATRDLLNVLVRRMNEASAPYQMSAYLADIVVFRDDGETFELLQEFPVRLLARLEEMTGREAEEVIVHLMDYGPDFSGPDKDTFREDRAVGDPMEAHRSNFLHPIFYYYKKLPIETEMLMNWGKMPLPRPTRVHHVLEDFLTDWTAQQSHILPLRRFLEFVTRRDLRHHHAHSCLTYALTNGHPPPLCSLGSSHNVWSIHTLASPQTQTSGETEYVSPTINLTSSAVPSSLRPSAATLASATS
;
A
#
# COMPACT_ATOMS: atom_id res chain seq x y z
N MET A 1 -11.34 4.42 21.45
CA MET A 1 -11.87 3.04 21.46
C MET A 1 -10.71 2.12 21.09
N SER A 2 -10.36 1.14 21.94
CA SER A 2 -9.23 0.22 21.69
C SER A 2 -9.49 -0.65 20.45
N SER A 3 -8.45 -0.98 19.70
CA SER A 3 -8.50 -1.78 18.46
C SER A 3 -9.22 -3.12 18.66
N THR A 4 -9.03 -3.77 19.81
CA THR A 4 -9.71 -5.03 20.15
C THR A 4 -11.21 -4.87 20.32
N VAL A 5 -11.66 -3.76 20.92
CA VAL A 5 -13.10 -3.46 21.08
C VAL A 5 -13.72 -3.20 19.71
N ARG A 6 -13.01 -2.51 18.80
CA ARG A 6 -13.49 -2.27 17.44
C ARG A 6 -13.59 -3.55 16.63
N ALA A 7 -12.60 -4.44 16.72
CA ALA A 7 -12.65 -5.74 16.06
C ALA A 7 -13.82 -6.58 16.58
N LEU A 8 -14.00 -6.67 17.91
CA LEU A 8 -15.13 -7.40 18.51
C LEU A 8 -16.48 -6.81 18.09
N HIS A 9 -16.60 -5.48 18.10
CA HIS A 9 -17.82 -4.79 17.67
C HIS A 9 -18.22 -5.20 16.26
N ARG A 10 -17.28 -5.16 15.31
CA ARG A 10 -17.52 -5.56 13.91
C ARG A 10 -17.94 -7.03 13.76
N LEU A 11 -17.37 -7.93 14.57
CA LEU A 11 -17.79 -9.35 14.58
C LEU A 11 -19.23 -9.50 15.07
N LEU A 12 -19.65 -8.70 16.06
CA LEU A 12 -21.01 -8.72 16.59
C LEU A 12 -22.00 -8.09 15.61
N GLU A 13 -21.65 -6.99 14.95
CA GLU A 13 -22.45 -6.36 13.89
C GLU A 13 -22.73 -7.35 12.75
N TRP A 14 -21.72 -8.09 12.30
CA TRP A 14 -21.93 -9.12 11.28
C TRP A 14 -22.85 -10.24 11.77
N ARG A 15 -22.60 -10.76 12.98
CA ARG A 15 -23.36 -11.88 13.56
C ARG A 15 -24.84 -11.54 13.81
N HIS A 16 -25.12 -10.34 14.32
CA HIS A 16 -26.45 -9.98 14.81
C HIS A 16 -27.23 -9.05 13.87
N GLU A 17 -26.53 -8.24 13.08
CA GLU A 17 -27.14 -7.23 12.22
C GLU A 17 -26.89 -7.48 10.73
N GLY A 18 -26.08 -8.48 10.37
CA GLY A 18 -25.74 -8.78 8.97
C GLY A 18 -24.91 -7.68 8.30
N GLN A 19 -24.31 -6.77 9.08
CA GLN A 19 -23.45 -5.73 8.54
C GLN A 19 -22.07 -6.32 8.20
N ARG A 20 -21.72 -6.33 6.90
CA ARG A 20 -20.43 -6.87 6.44
C ARG A 20 -19.26 -6.08 7.01
N TRP A 21 -18.11 -6.74 7.12
CA TRP A 21 -16.90 -6.07 7.59
C TRP A 21 -16.56 -4.86 6.70
N PRO A 22 -16.22 -3.70 7.28
CA PRO A 22 -15.90 -2.51 6.50
C PRO A 22 -14.61 -2.70 5.71
N VAL A 23 -14.64 -2.32 4.44
CA VAL A 23 -13.47 -2.36 3.54
C VAL A 23 -13.24 -1.02 2.89
N THR A 24 -12.00 -0.83 2.47
CA THR A 24 -11.67 0.24 1.53
C THR A 24 -11.05 -0.39 0.28
N SER A 25 -11.61 -0.06 -0.88
CA SER A 25 -11.15 -0.59 -2.16
C SER A 25 -10.15 0.38 -2.81
N TYR A 26 -9.10 -0.17 -3.40
CA TYR A 26 -8.06 0.59 -4.09
C TYR A 26 -7.67 -0.11 -5.40
N ALA A 27 -7.04 0.62 -6.32
CA ALA A 27 -6.43 0.01 -7.48
C ALA A 27 -5.12 -0.67 -7.08
N THR A 28 -4.79 -1.82 -7.67
CA THR A 28 -3.58 -2.59 -7.32
C THR A 28 -2.29 -1.80 -7.52
N ARG A 29 -2.27 -0.81 -8.42
CA ARG A 29 -1.13 0.12 -8.57
C ARG A 29 -0.77 0.84 -7.27
N ASP A 30 -1.76 1.13 -6.43
CA ASP A 30 -1.60 1.87 -5.18
C ASP A 30 -1.20 0.95 -4.00
N LEU A 31 -1.11 -0.37 -4.23
CA LEU A 31 -0.90 -1.37 -3.18
C LEU A 31 0.33 -1.07 -2.33
N LEU A 32 1.48 -0.79 -2.96
CA LEU A 32 2.71 -0.47 -2.24
C LEU A 32 2.52 0.76 -1.35
N ASN A 33 1.96 1.84 -1.88
CA ASN A 33 1.78 3.10 -1.15
C ASN A 33 0.80 2.92 0.02
N VAL A 34 -0.30 2.20 -0.19
CA VAL A 34 -1.29 1.90 0.86
C VAL A 34 -0.65 1.07 1.96
N LEU A 35 0.10 0.01 1.63
CA LEU A 35 0.75 -0.83 2.64
C LEU A 35 1.86 -0.08 3.39
N VAL A 36 2.67 0.72 2.72
CA VAL A 36 3.68 1.58 3.37
C VAL A 36 3.04 2.56 4.33
N ARG A 37 1.93 3.19 3.92
CA ARG A 37 1.15 4.05 4.81
C ARG A 37 0.63 3.28 6.02
N ARG A 38 0.07 2.08 5.82
CA ARG A 38 -0.44 1.25 6.92
C ARG A 38 0.66 0.80 7.87
N MET A 39 1.84 0.42 7.38
CA MET A 39 2.98 0.07 8.23
C MET A 39 3.38 1.21 9.16
N ASN A 40 3.31 2.47 8.71
CA ASN A 40 3.77 3.61 9.50
C ASN A 40 2.66 4.27 10.34
N GLU A 41 1.39 4.16 9.94
CA GLU A 41 0.27 4.88 10.59
C GLU A 41 -0.70 3.98 11.38
N ALA A 42 -0.71 2.66 11.14
CA ALA A 42 -1.72 1.79 11.75
C ALA A 42 -1.41 1.46 13.21
N SER A 43 -2.26 1.93 14.12
CA SER A 43 -2.09 1.66 15.56
C SER A 43 -2.38 0.23 15.97
N ALA A 44 -3.27 -0.49 15.26
CA ALA A 44 -3.72 -1.82 15.69
C ALA A 44 -2.64 -2.91 15.52
N PRO A 45 -1.97 -3.07 14.36
CA PRO A 45 -0.87 -4.03 14.23
C PRO A 45 0.29 -3.72 15.19
N TYR A 46 0.52 -2.45 15.49
CA TYR A 46 1.55 -2.01 16.44
C TYR A 46 1.22 -2.40 17.90
N GLN A 47 -0.01 -2.14 18.35
CA GLN A 47 -0.42 -2.38 19.75
C GLN A 47 -0.82 -3.83 20.03
N MET A 48 -1.30 -4.54 19.02
CA MET A 48 -1.78 -5.92 19.09
C MET A 48 -0.98 -6.80 18.12
N SER A 49 0.35 -6.71 18.19
CA SER A 49 1.29 -7.45 17.35
C SER A 49 0.96 -8.95 17.36
N ALA A 50 1.03 -9.60 16.20
CA ALA A 50 0.65 -11.00 15.98
C ALA A 50 -0.84 -11.38 16.25
N TYR A 51 -1.67 -10.49 16.80
CA TYR A 51 -3.08 -10.77 17.11
C TYR A 51 -4.06 -10.12 16.13
N LEU A 52 -3.77 -8.90 15.68
CA LEU A 52 -4.56 -8.19 14.69
C LEU A 52 -3.73 -7.94 13.43
N ALA A 53 -4.36 -8.11 12.27
CA ALA A 53 -3.75 -7.91 10.97
C ALA A 53 -4.65 -7.09 10.06
N ASP A 54 -4.03 -6.42 9.09
CA ASP A 54 -4.74 -5.91 7.93
C ASP A 54 -4.71 -6.98 6.83
N ILE A 55 -5.87 -7.27 6.24
CA ILE A 55 -6.01 -8.26 5.16
C ILE A 55 -6.25 -7.53 3.84
N VAL A 56 -5.37 -7.75 2.88
CA VAL A 56 -5.57 -7.38 1.49
C VAL A 56 -6.20 -8.57 0.78
N VAL A 57 -7.33 -8.35 0.14
CA VAL A 57 -8.00 -9.36 -0.68
C VAL A 57 -8.06 -8.86 -2.11
N PHE A 58 -7.50 -9.62 -3.05
CA PHE A 58 -7.50 -9.26 -4.46
C PHE A 58 -8.88 -9.47 -5.10
N ARG A 59 -9.23 -8.59 -6.04
CA ARG A 59 -10.50 -8.57 -6.79
C ARG A 59 -10.21 -8.37 -8.27
N ASP A 60 -11.20 -8.67 -9.11
CA ASP A 60 -11.17 -8.38 -10.54
C ASP A 60 -9.89 -8.89 -11.23
N ASP A 61 -9.52 -10.15 -10.98
CA ASP A 61 -8.27 -10.77 -11.48
C ASP A 61 -6.99 -9.99 -11.10
N GLY A 62 -7.03 -9.34 -9.94
CA GLY A 62 -5.93 -8.56 -9.37
C GLY A 62 -5.86 -7.11 -9.84
N GLU A 63 -6.84 -6.58 -10.57
CA GLU A 63 -6.89 -5.14 -10.94
C GLU A 63 -7.12 -4.24 -9.73
N THR A 64 -7.94 -4.69 -8.79
CA THR A 64 -8.27 -3.97 -7.56
C THR A 64 -8.04 -4.86 -6.35
N PHE A 65 -7.98 -4.24 -5.17
CA PHE A 65 -7.95 -4.96 -3.91
C PHE A 65 -8.83 -4.27 -2.86
N GLU A 66 -9.37 -5.08 -1.96
CA GLU A 66 -10.08 -4.62 -0.76
C GLU A 66 -9.16 -4.75 0.46
N LEU A 67 -9.09 -3.70 1.26
CA LEU A 67 -8.36 -3.70 2.53
C LEU A 67 -9.32 -3.84 3.70
N LEU A 68 -9.24 -4.96 4.42
CA LEU A 68 -9.91 -5.19 5.69
C LEU A 68 -8.93 -4.84 6.81
N GLN A 69 -9.23 -3.82 7.59
CA GLN A 69 -8.34 -3.39 8.66
C GLN A 69 -8.67 -4.10 9.98
N GLU A 70 -7.64 -4.34 10.79
CA GLU A 70 -7.77 -4.77 12.21
C GLU A 70 -8.53 -6.10 12.40
N PHE A 71 -8.31 -7.07 11.51
CA PHE A 71 -8.93 -8.38 11.57
C PHE A 71 -8.18 -9.34 12.52
N PRO A 72 -8.88 -10.14 13.36
CA PRO A 72 -8.23 -11.10 14.24
C PRO A 72 -7.55 -12.24 13.48
N VAL A 73 -6.23 -12.37 13.66
CA VAL A 73 -5.40 -13.35 12.94
C VAL A 73 -5.89 -14.79 13.13
N ARG A 74 -6.35 -15.14 14.34
CA ARG A 74 -6.88 -16.49 14.65
C ARG A 74 -8.16 -16.86 13.92
N LEU A 75 -8.86 -15.90 13.31
CA LEU A 75 -10.09 -16.13 12.56
C LEU A 75 -9.84 -16.18 11.04
N LEU A 76 -8.59 -16.19 10.58
CA LEU A 76 -8.25 -16.13 9.16
C LEU A 76 -8.85 -17.30 8.34
N ALA A 77 -8.88 -18.52 8.90
CA ALA A 77 -9.51 -19.66 8.24
C ALA A 77 -11.03 -19.51 8.04
N ARG A 78 -11.66 -18.63 8.82
CA ARG A 78 -13.08 -18.31 8.75
C ARG A 78 -13.30 -16.89 8.23
N LEU A 79 -12.34 -16.32 7.50
CA LEU A 79 -12.40 -14.94 7.04
C LEU A 79 -13.73 -14.66 6.31
N GLU A 80 -14.12 -15.53 5.39
CA GLU A 80 -15.35 -15.34 4.62
C GLU A 80 -16.60 -15.41 5.49
N GLU A 81 -16.67 -16.41 6.37
CA GLU A 81 -17.78 -16.59 7.31
C GLU A 81 -17.91 -15.42 8.28
N MET A 82 -16.79 -14.86 8.76
CA MET A 82 -16.77 -13.83 9.79
C MET A 82 -16.88 -12.41 9.24
N THR A 83 -16.71 -12.23 7.92
CA THR A 83 -16.75 -10.90 7.28
C THR A 83 -17.86 -10.75 6.24
N GLY A 84 -18.43 -11.86 5.77
CA GLY A 84 -19.39 -11.89 4.67
C GLY A 84 -18.75 -11.56 3.31
N ARG A 85 -17.45 -11.82 3.15
CA ARG A 85 -16.66 -11.49 1.95
C ARG A 85 -15.84 -12.67 1.48
N GLU A 86 -16.00 -13.02 0.22
CA GLU A 86 -15.19 -14.06 -0.42
C GLU A 86 -13.72 -13.62 -0.50
N ALA A 87 -12.80 -14.54 -0.34
CA ALA A 87 -11.36 -14.29 -0.35
C ALA A 87 -10.61 -15.54 -0.79
N GLU A 88 -10.05 -15.49 -2.00
CA GLU A 88 -9.20 -16.57 -2.51
C GLU A 88 -7.73 -16.25 -2.24
N GLU A 89 -7.19 -15.24 -2.93
CA GLU A 89 -5.82 -14.78 -2.73
C GLU A 89 -5.77 -13.59 -1.76
N VAL A 90 -4.96 -13.73 -0.70
CA VAL A 90 -4.83 -12.70 0.34
C VAL A 90 -3.38 -12.41 0.70
N ILE A 91 -3.13 -11.15 1.08
CA ILE A 91 -1.94 -10.75 1.83
C ILE A 91 -2.38 -10.36 3.23
N VAL A 92 -1.78 -10.99 4.24
CA VAL A 92 -1.98 -10.69 5.64
C VAL A 92 -0.79 -9.87 6.13
N HIS A 93 -1.05 -8.61 6.47
CA HIS A 93 -0.07 -7.68 7.02
C HIS A 93 -0.27 -7.59 8.54
N LEU A 94 0.75 -7.99 9.29
CA LEU A 94 0.83 -7.81 10.74
C LEU A 94 2.23 -7.34 11.12
N MET A 95 2.38 -6.89 12.36
CA MET A 95 3.69 -6.70 12.96
C MET A 95 3.92 -7.76 14.02
N ASP A 96 5.16 -8.19 14.17
CA ASP A 96 5.55 -9.14 15.21
C ASP A 96 6.95 -8.83 15.74
N TYR A 97 7.22 -9.30 16.95
CA TYR A 97 8.57 -9.35 17.50
C TYR A 97 9.22 -10.67 17.10
N GLY A 98 10.53 -10.63 16.90
CA GLY A 98 11.27 -11.86 16.67
C GLY A 98 11.35 -12.74 17.93
N PRO A 99 11.71 -14.02 17.76
CA PRO A 99 11.91 -14.93 18.87
C PRO A 99 12.83 -14.37 19.96
N ASP A 100 12.42 -14.55 21.22
CA ASP A 100 13.29 -14.22 22.36
C ASP A 100 13.65 -12.73 22.45
N PHE A 101 12.83 -11.84 21.88
CA PHE A 101 12.93 -10.39 22.06
C PHE A 101 12.65 -9.96 23.51
N SER A 102 11.61 -10.55 24.12
CA SER A 102 11.18 -10.27 25.49
C SER A 102 10.76 -11.56 26.20
N GLY A 103 10.86 -11.58 27.52
CA GLY A 103 10.43 -12.70 28.37
C GLY A 103 11.36 -12.89 29.57
N PRO A 104 11.04 -13.84 30.47
CA PRO A 104 11.93 -14.21 31.56
C PRO A 104 13.31 -14.62 31.02
N ASP A 105 14.36 -14.12 31.65
CA ASP A 105 15.77 -14.40 31.28
C ASP A 105 16.16 -14.04 29.84
N LYS A 106 15.42 -13.13 29.19
CA LYS A 106 15.76 -12.60 27.85
C LYS A 106 16.31 -11.19 27.95
N ASP A 107 17.46 -10.97 27.33
CA ASP A 107 18.07 -9.65 27.19
C ASP A 107 17.65 -8.99 25.88
N THR A 108 16.83 -7.94 25.99
CA THR A 108 16.38 -7.11 24.87
C THR A 108 17.48 -6.17 24.35
N PHE A 109 18.65 -6.10 24.99
CA PHE A 109 19.78 -5.27 24.57
C PHE A 109 21.02 -6.08 24.21
N ARG A 110 20.90 -7.40 24.02
CA ARG A 110 22.02 -8.25 23.60
C ARG A 110 22.68 -7.75 22.31
N GLU A 111 23.99 -7.90 22.20
CA GLU A 111 24.78 -7.32 21.11
C GLU A 111 24.36 -7.83 19.71
N ASP A 112 23.93 -9.08 19.61
CA ASP A 112 23.53 -9.75 18.37
C ASP A 112 22.02 -9.65 18.06
N ARG A 113 21.30 -8.75 18.75
CA ARG A 113 19.85 -8.60 18.63
C ARG A 113 19.40 -8.10 17.27
N ALA A 114 20.10 -7.11 16.74
CA ALA A 114 19.66 -6.34 15.58
C ALA A 114 20.32 -6.84 14.30
N VAL A 115 19.57 -6.80 13.21
CA VAL A 115 20.03 -7.12 11.87
C VAL A 115 19.91 -5.88 11.00
N GLY A 116 20.95 -5.55 10.25
CA GLY A 116 20.97 -4.38 9.36
C GLY A 116 20.81 -4.72 7.88
N ASP A 117 20.90 -6.00 7.49
CA ASP A 117 20.77 -6.43 6.10
C ASP A 117 19.31 -6.77 5.78
N PRO A 118 18.68 -6.12 4.79
CA PRO A 118 17.32 -6.45 4.34
C PRO A 118 17.15 -7.90 3.86
N MET A 119 18.21 -8.57 3.41
CA MET A 119 18.15 -10.00 3.05
C MET A 119 17.95 -10.90 4.27
N GLU A 120 18.45 -10.45 5.42
CA GLU A 120 18.34 -11.15 6.70
C GLU A 120 17.18 -10.63 7.56
N ALA A 121 16.26 -9.84 6.98
CA ALA A 121 15.12 -9.25 7.70
C ALA A 121 14.22 -10.28 8.42
N HIS A 122 14.21 -11.54 7.96
CA HIS A 122 13.52 -12.65 8.64
C HIS A 122 14.08 -12.98 10.03
N ARG A 123 15.27 -12.47 10.37
CA ARG A 123 15.92 -12.58 11.68
C ARG A 123 15.75 -11.34 12.54
N SER A 124 15.01 -10.34 12.07
CA SER A 124 14.68 -9.15 12.87
C SER A 124 14.05 -9.56 14.19
N ASN A 125 14.54 -8.98 15.27
CA ASN A 125 14.15 -9.28 16.63
C ASN A 125 13.19 -8.23 17.21
N PHE A 126 13.37 -6.94 16.87
CA PHE A 126 12.45 -5.87 17.20
C PHE A 126 11.12 -6.02 16.46
N LEU A 127 10.14 -5.20 16.83
CA LEU A 127 8.88 -5.10 16.12
C LEU A 127 9.14 -4.74 14.66
N HIS A 128 8.61 -5.54 13.74
CA HIS A 128 8.73 -5.27 12.31
C HIS A 128 7.51 -5.78 11.53
N PRO A 129 7.19 -5.16 10.37
CA PRO A 129 6.12 -5.61 9.48
C PRO A 129 6.45 -6.95 8.83
N ILE A 130 5.45 -7.82 8.77
CA ILE A 130 5.51 -9.12 8.10
C ILE A 130 4.28 -9.26 7.19
N PHE A 131 4.54 -9.66 5.96
CA PHE A 131 3.53 -9.91 4.93
C PHE A 131 3.48 -11.40 4.59
N TYR A 132 2.34 -12.02 4.89
CA TYR A 132 2.05 -13.41 4.54
C TYR A 132 1.16 -13.44 3.32
N TYR A 133 1.63 -14.03 2.22
CA TYR A 133 0.81 -14.23 1.02
C TYR A 133 0.30 -15.67 0.95
N TYR A 134 -1.01 -15.79 0.84
CA TYR A 134 -1.71 -17.05 0.66
C TYR A 134 -2.45 -17.04 -0.68
N LYS A 135 -2.17 -18.04 -1.52
CA LYS A 135 -2.97 -18.29 -2.73
C LYS A 135 -4.39 -18.79 -2.42
N LYS A 136 -4.56 -19.41 -1.25
CA LYS A 136 -5.82 -19.91 -0.73
C LYS A 136 -5.81 -19.72 0.78
N LEU A 137 -6.95 -19.38 1.36
CA LEU A 137 -7.07 -19.26 2.82
C LEU A 137 -6.59 -20.54 3.53
N PRO A 138 -5.88 -20.40 4.66
CA PRO A 138 -5.54 -21.54 5.48
C PRO A 138 -6.81 -22.19 6.03
N ILE A 139 -6.75 -23.50 6.30
CA ILE A 139 -7.86 -24.22 6.92
C ILE A 139 -7.75 -24.23 8.44
N GLU A 140 -8.85 -24.51 9.16
CA GLU A 140 -8.87 -24.49 10.62
C GLU A 140 -7.84 -25.42 11.26
N THR A 141 -7.64 -26.60 10.69
CA THR A 141 -6.64 -27.56 11.20
C THR A 141 -5.23 -27.02 11.09
N GLU A 142 -4.89 -26.29 10.03
CA GLU A 142 -3.59 -25.62 9.89
C GLU A 142 -3.43 -24.49 10.91
N MET A 143 -4.50 -23.73 11.19
CA MET A 143 -4.49 -22.68 12.21
C MET A 143 -4.28 -23.22 13.63
N LEU A 144 -4.67 -24.47 13.90
CA LEU A 144 -4.51 -25.14 15.19
C LEU A 144 -3.13 -25.81 15.36
N MET A 145 -2.41 -26.05 14.27
CA MET A 145 -1.08 -26.64 14.32
C MET A 145 -0.06 -25.66 14.92
N ASN A 146 0.86 -26.20 15.72
CA ASN A 146 1.98 -25.41 16.24
C ASN A 146 3.07 -25.30 15.16
N TRP A 147 3.10 -24.18 14.44
CA TRP A 147 4.14 -23.85 13.45
C TRP A 147 5.37 -23.20 14.09
N GLY A 148 5.77 -23.68 15.27
CA GLY A 148 6.79 -23.07 16.09
C GLY A 148 6.32 -21.72 16.66
N LYS A 149 7.18 -20.70 16.62
CA LYS A 149 6.86 -19.37 17.14
C LYS A 149 6.08 -18.48 16.13
N MET A 150 5.66 -19.01 14.98
CA MET A 150 4.94 -18.23 13.97
C MET A 150 3.46 -18.04 14.34
N PRO A 151 2.90 -16.83 14.18
CA PRO A 151 1.50 -16.56 14.52
C PRO A 151 0.48 -17.12 13.51
N LEU A 152 0.96 -17.52 12.33
CA LEU A 152 0.17 -17.95 11.20
C LEU A 152 0.74 -19.24 10.57
N PRO A 153 -0.10 -20.06 9.92
CA PRO A 153 0.35 -21.23 9.17
C PRO A 153 1.33 -20.87 8.06
N ARG A 154 2.08 -21.86 7.58
CA ARG A 154 3.07 -21.64 6.52
C ARG A 154 2.42 -21.02 5.27
N PRO A 155 2.80 -19.80 4.86
CA PRO A 155 2.21 -19.15 3.69
C PRO A 155 2.83 -19.65 2.39
N THR A 156 2.21 -19.27 1.26
CA THR A 156 2.81 -19.50 -0.07
C THR A 156 4.10 -18.69 -0.22
N ARG A 157 4.10 -17.46 0.27
CA ARG A 157 5.28 -16.60 0.38
C ARG A 157 5.19 -15.75 1.65
N VAL A 158 6.34 -15.41 2.21
CA VAL A 158 6.46 -14.49 3.35
C VAL A 158 7.50 -13.44 3.01
N HIS A 159 7.28 -12.22 3.47
CA HIS A 159 8.26 -11.16 3.42
C HIS A 159 8.30 -10.43 4.76
N HIS A 160 9.50 -10.37 5.33
CA HIS A 160 9.78 -9.54 6.48
C HIS A 160 10.38 -8.23 5.98
N VAL A 161 9.82 -7.12 6.45
CA VAL A 161 10.48 -5.82 6.33
C VAL A 161 11.50 -5.73 7.46
N LEU A 162 12.67 -5.17 7.16
CA LEU A 162 13.73 -5.00 8.17
C LEU A 162 13.20 -4.18 9.36
N GLU A 163 13.61 -4.53 10.57
CA GLU A 163 13.30 -3.70 11.73
C GLU A 163 13.91 -2.30 11.62
N ASP A 164 13.20 -1.31 12.16
CA ASP A 164 13.71 0.04 12.34
C ASP A 164 13.44 0.47 13.78
N PHE A 165 14.49 0.92 14.48
CA PHE A 165 14.39 1.33 15.87
C PHE A 165 13.48 2.54 16.08
N LEU A 166 13.39 3.43 15.08
CA LEU A 166 12.50 4.59 15.09
C LEU A 166 11.09 4.23 14.63
N THR A 167 10.83 2.96 14.29
CA THR A 167 9.55 2.47 13.76
C THR A 167 9.13 3.25 12.50
N ASP A 168 10.12 3.59 11.68
CA ASP A 168 9.97 4.30 10.41
C ASP A 168 10.38 3.39 9.25
N TRP A 169 9.39 2.85 8.53
CA TRP A 169 9.60 1.92 7.42
C TRP A 169 9.57 2.61 6.06
N THR A 170 10.29 3.73 5.92
CA THR A 170 10.30 4.53 4.66
C THR A 170 11.62 4.48 3.88
N ALA A 171 12.70 3.95 4.47
CA ALA A 171 13.99 3.85 3.79
C ALA A 171 13.92 3.04 2.48
N GLN A 172 14.39 3.65 1.39
CA GLN A 172 14.19 3.13 0.04
C GLN A 172 14.83 1.76 -0.18
N GLN A 173 16.07 1.56 0.28
CA GLN A 173 16.84 0.34 0.03
C GLN A 173 16.49 -0.80 0.97
N SER A 174 16.17 -0.50 2.23
CA SER A 174 15.90 -1.52 3.25
C SER A 174 14.43 -1.90 3.36
N HIS A 175 13.51 -0.97 3.08
CA HIS A 175 12.07 -1.19 3.29
C HIS A 175 11.31 -1.23 1.97
N ILE A 176 11.39 -0.15 1.18
CA ILE A 176 10.49 0.06 0.04
C ILE A 176 10.82 -0.86 -1.14
N LEU A 177 12.09 -0.95 -1.55
CA LEU A 177 12.49 -1.77 -2.70
C LEU A 177 12.28 -3.28 -2.47
N PRO A 178 12.67 -3.87 -1.31
CA PRO A 178 12.39 -5.27 -1.03
C PRO A 178 10.90 -5.57 -0.98
N LEU A 179 10.11 -4.73 -0.32
CA LEU A 179 8.66 -4.89 -0.26
C LEU A 179 8.03 -4.82 -1.65
N ARG A 180 8.40 -3.83 -2.46
CA ARG A 180 7.91 -3.71 -3.84
C ARG A 180 8.20 -4.97 -4.64
N ARG A 181 9.44 -5.49 -4.58
CA ARG A 181 9.81 -6.73 -5.30
C ARG A 181 8.98 -7.93 -4.85
N PHE A 182 8.70 -8.05 -3.55
CA PHE A 182 7.80 -9.08 -3.04
C PHE A 182 6.38 -8.92 -3.59
N LEU A 183 5.82 -7.70 -3.55
CA LEU A 183 4.48 -7.41 -4.03
C LEU A 183 4.35 -7.64 -5.55
N GLU A 184 5.33 -7.19 -6.33
CA GLU A 184 5.39 -7.42 -7.78
C GLU A 184 5.46 -8.92 -8.10
N PHE A 185 6.20 -9.69 -7.29
CA PHE A 185 6.32 -11.13 -7.45
C PHE A 185 5.00 -11.86 -7.17
N VAL A 186 4.30 -11.52 -6.08
CA VAL A 186 3.04 -12.21 -5.71
C VAL A 186 1.88 -11.78 -6.62
N THR A 187 1.83 -10.50 -7.02
CA THR A 187 0.77 -9.98 -7.91
C THR A 187 1.05 -10.23 -9.39
N ARG A 188 2.29 -10.61 -9.76
CA ARG A 188 2.77 -10.73 -11.15
C ARG A 188 2.55 -9.46 -11.97
N ARG A 189 2.58 -8.30 -11.31
CA ARG A 189 2.36 -6.98 -11.90
C ARG A 189 3.53 -6.08 -11.56
N ASP A 190 3.85 -5.15 -12.47
CA ASP A 190 4.76 -4.06 -12.16
C ASP A 190 4.02 -3.04 -11.29
N LEU A 191 4.58 -2.63 -10.16
CA LEU A 191 3.99 -1.65 -9.24
C LEU A 191 4.70 -0.29 -9.29
N ARG A 192 5.59 -0.09 -10.26
CA ARG A 192 6.28 1.19 -10.44
C ARG A 192 5.32 2.27 -10.94
N HIS A 193 5.30 3.37 -10.21
CA HIS A 193 4.68 4.59 -10.70
C HIS A 193 5.63 5.27 -11.69
N HIS A 194 5.16 5.45 -12.92
CA HIS A 194 5.86 6.20 -13.94
C HIS A 194 5.18 7.56 -14.12
N HIS A 195 5.98 8.62 -14.20
CA HIS A 195 5.46 9.93 -14.56
C HIS A 195 5.09 9.97 -16.05
N ALA A 196 4.16 10.84 -16.42
CA ALA A 196 3.66 10.96 -17.80
C ALA A 196 4.79 11.14 -18.84
N HIS A 197 5.82 11.92 -18.52
CA HIS A 197 6.97 12.09 -19.40
C HIS A 197 7.75 10.78 -19.60
N SER A 198 7.95 9.98 -18.54
CA SER A 198 8.66 8.70 -18.62
C SER A 198 7.85 7.70 -19.45
N CYS A 199 6.54 7.66 -19.23
CA CYS A 199 5.61 6.85 -20.01
C CYS A 199 5.66 7.20 -21.50
N LEU A 200 5.63 8.50 -21.82
CA LEU A 200 5.76 8.98 -23.20
C LEU A 200 7.10 8.58 -23.80
N THR A 201 8.21 8.78 -23.07
CA THR A 201 9.54 8.35 -23.54
C THR A 201 9.56 6.86 -23.83
N TYR A 202 9.08 6.00 -22.91
CA TYR A 202 9.02 4.56 -23.15
C TYR A 202 8.14 4.19 -24.34
N ALA A 203 6.99 4.84 -24.52
CA ALA A 203 6.13 4.62 -25.68
C ALA A 203 6.84 5.00 -26.99
N LEU A 204 7.57 6.11 -27.01
CA LEU A 204 8.31 6.59 -28.18
C LEU A 204 9.55 5.75 -28.48
N THR A 205 10.26 5.25 -27.47
CA THR A 205 11.49 4.47 -27.66
C THR A 205 11.23 2.99 -27.88
N ASN A 206 10.25 2.41 -27.18
CA ASN A 206 9.99 0.96 -27.16
C ASN A 206 8.72 0.57 -27.95
N GLY A 207 7.98 1.55 -28.49
CA GLY A 207 6.75 1.33 -29.24
C GLY A 207 5.52 0.99 -28.38
N HIS A 208 5.69 0.77 -27.08
CA HIS A 208 4.59 0.57 -26.13
C HIS A 208 4.96 1.12 -24.74
N PRO A 209 4.02 1.74 -24.01
CA PRO A 209 4.26 2.16 -22.64
C PRO A 209 4.27 0.95 -21.68
N PRO A 210 4.90 1.06 -20.49
CA PRO A 210 4.75 0.09 -19.40
C PRO A 210 3.27 -0.11 -19.00
N PRO A 211 2.87 -1.28 -18.45
CA PRO A 211 1.48 -1.58 -18.13
C PRO A 211 0.75 -0.51 -17.30
N LEU A 212 1.42 0.07 -16.30
CA LEU A 212 0.87 1.08 -15.40
C LEU A 212 0.87 2.53 -15.95
N CYS A 213 1.41 2.74 -17.15
CA CYS A 213 1.34 4.05 -17.81
C CYS A 213 -0.01 4.30 -18.49
N SER A 214 -0.89 3.31 -18.54
CA SER A 214 -2.23 3.46 -19.10
C SER A 214 -3.12 4.28 -18.15
N LEU A 215 -3.27 5.58 -18.43
CA LEU A 215 -4.42 6.33 -17.95
C LEU A 215 -5.65 5.85 -18.72
N GLY A 216 -6.34 4.84 -18.18
CA GLY A 216 -7.65 4.41 -18.65
C GLY A 216 -7.66 3.89 -20.08
N SER A 217 -7.61 2.57 -20.24
CA SER A 217 -8.15 1.92 -21.43
C SER A 217 -9.68 2.10 -21.46
N SER A 218 -10.16 3.28 -21.85
CA SER A 218 -11.44 3.33 -22.55
C SER A 218 -11.17 2.86 -23.97
N HIS A 219 -11.86 1.80 -24.37
CA HIS A 219 -11.94 1.36 -25.75
C HIS A 219 -12.12 2.56 -26.70
N ASN A 220 -11.29 2.60 -27.74
CA ASN A 220 -11.36 3.46 -28.93
C ASN A 220 -10.97 4.94 -28.78
N VAL A 221 -10.51 5.49 -29.90
CA VAL A 221 -10.09 6.88 -30.15
C VAL A 221 -8.61 7.20 -29.89
N TRP A 222 -7.74 6.55 -30.66
CA TRP A 222 -6.73 7.30 -31.42
C TRP A 222 -6.71 6.76 -32.84
N SER A 223 -7.72 7.11 -33.63
CA SER A 223 -7.52 7.16 -35.07
C SER A 223 -6.47 8.23 -35.30
N ILE A 224 -5.28 7.81 -35.72
CA ILE A 224 -4.28 8.72 -36.26
C ILE A 224 -4.94 9.36 -37.48
N HIS A 225 -5.50 10.55 -37.32
CA HIS A 225 -5.87 11.38 -38.45
C HIS A 225 -4.56 11.74 -39.14
N THR A 226 -4.31 11.09 -40.27
CA THR A 226 -3.29 11.51 -41.23
C THR A 226 -3.57 12.97 -41.54
N LEU A 227 -2.65 13.87 -41.19
CA LEU A 227 -2.71 15.27 -41.57
C LEU A 227 -2.66 15.33 -43.10
N ALA A 228 -3.83 15.40 -43.74
CA ALA A 228 -3.92 15.69 -45.16
C ALA A 228 -3.41 17.12 -45.38
N SER A 229 -2.48 17.27 -46.34
CA SER A 229 -1.96 18.57 -46.77
C SER A 229 -3.08 19.54 -47.13
N PRO A 230 -2.93 20.84 -46.84
CA PRO A 230 -3.96 21.82 -47.17
C PRO A 230 -4.03 22.00 -48.69
N GLN A 231 -5.15 21.61 -49.29
CA GLN A 231 -5.50 22.10 -50.62
C GLN A 231 -6.08 23.51 -50.49
N THR A 232 -5.41 24.45 -51.13
CA THR A 232 -5.85 25.80 -51.44
C THR A 232 -7.22 25.77 -52.14
N GLN A 233 -8.25 26.34 -51.51
CA GLN A 233 -9.41 26.89 -52.21
C GLN A 233 -9.89 28.19 -51.57
N THR A 234 -10.33 29.06 -52.47
CA THR A 234 -10.54 30.50 -52.39
C THR A 234 -11.93 30.89 -51.89
N SER A 235 -11.98 32.05 -51.21
CA SER A 235 -13.07 33.05 -51.15
C SER A 235 -14.49 32.60 -50.81
N GLY A 236 -14.99 33.09 -49.66
CA GLY A 236 -16.41 33.18 -49.34
C GLY A 236 -16.62 33.75 -47.94
N GLU A 237 -16.99 35.03 -47.86
CA GLU A 237 -17.29 35.77 -46.62
C GLU A 237 -18.44 35.13 -45.85
N THR A 238 -18.26 34.90 -44.55
CA THR A 238 -19.34 34.93 -43.55
C THR A 238 -18.78 35.42 -42.21
N GLU A 239 -19.50 36.35 -41.59
CA GLU A 239 -19.17 37.09 -40.37
C GLU A 239 -18.85 36.18 -39.17
N TYR A 240 -17.74 36.50 -38.47
CA TYR A 240 -17.39 35.91 -37.18
C TYR A 240 -17.62 36.94 -36.07
N VAL A 241 -18.64 36.71 -35.25
CA VAL A 241 -18.86 37.45 -34.00
C VAL A 241 -17.81 36.98 -32.98
N SER A 242 -16.96 37.90 -32.54
CA SER A 242 -15.94 37.64 -31.51
C SER A 242 -16.57 37.62 -30.10
N PRO A 243 -16.27 36.64 -29.24
CA PRO A 243 -16.59 36.74 -27.82
C PRO A 243 -15.52 37.59 -27.12
N THR A 244 -15.93 38.76 -26.62
CA THR A 244 -15.12 39.65 -25.79
C THR A 244 -14.88 39.02 -24.42
N ILE A 245 -13.61 38.73 -24.08
CA ILE A 245 -13.21 38.31 -22.73
C ILE A 245 -13.02 39.57 -21.88
N ASN A 246 -13.93 39.79 -20.92
CA ASN A 246 -13.79 40.83 -19.90
C ASN A 246 -12.79 40.40 -18.83
N LEU A 247 -11.59 40.99 -18.86
CA LEU A 247 -10.62 40.95 -17.78
C LEU A 247 -10.99 42.02 -16.73
N THR A 248 -11.82 41.67 -15.76
CA THR A 248 -11.97 42.46 -14.54
C THR A 248 -10.96 42.00 -13.49
N SER A 249 -10.10 42.94 -13.10
CA SER A 249 -9.06 42.77 -12.09
C SER A 249 -9.64 42.37 -10.72
N SER A 250 -9.19 41.26 -10.16
CA SER A 250 -9.26 41.00 -8.74
C SER A 250 -7.88 41.20 -8.11
N ALA A 251 -7.87 42.00 -7.06
CA ALA A 251 -6.68 42.50 -6.38
C ALA A 251 -5.87 41.39 -5.72
N VAL A 252 -4.54 41.52 -5.83
CA VAL A 252 -3.53 40.74 -5.11
C VAL A 252 -3.47 41.22 -3.65
N PRO A 253 -3.58 40.33 -2.64
CA PRO A 253 -3.27 40.70 -1.27
C PRO A 253 -1.76 40.76 -1.06
N SER A 254 -1.33 41.85 -0.43
CA SER A 254 0.03 42.23 -0.10
C SER A 254 0.76 41.25 0.82
N SER A 255 2.06 41.10 0.53
CA SER A 255 3.11 40.40 1.26
C SER A 255 3.15 40.63 2.77
N LEU A 256 3.33 39.54 3.53
CA LEU A 256 3.88 39.53 4.88
C LEU A 256 5.38 39.18 4.80
N ARG A 257 6.24 40.11 5.24
CA ARG A 257 7.67 39.88 5.48
C ARG A 257 7.87 39.13 6.81
N PRO A 258 8.80 38.16 6.89
CA PRO A 258 9.40 37.77 8.16
C PRO A 258 10.62 38.66 8.48
N SER A 259 10.70 39.18 9.70
CA SER A 259 11.88 39.88 10.22
C SER A 259 12.96 38.89 10.65
N ALA A 260 14.20 39.17 10.28
CA ALA A 260 15.39 38.45 10.73
C ALA A 260 15.61 38.63 12.25
N ALA A 261 15.91 37.53 12.93
CA ALA A 261 16.51 37.53 14.26
C ALA A 261 17.53 36.37 14.38
N THR A 262 18.80 36.76 14.22
CA THR A 262 20.02 36.36 14.94
C THR A 262 20.22 34.89 15.35
N LEU A 263 21.11 34.21 14.62
CA LEU A 263 21.88 33.03 15.06
C LEU A 263 22.95 33.47 16.07
N ALA A 264 22.93 32.88 17.26
CA ALA A 264 24.06 32.91 18.20
C ALA A 264 24.56 31.47 18.41
N SER A 265 25.84 31.28 18.14
CA SER A 265 26.62 30.08 18.45
C SER A 265 26.84 29.93 19.96
N ALA A 266 26.80 28.71 20.46
CA ALA A 266 27.51 28.34 21.68
C ALA A 266 28.04 26.91 21.56
N THR A 267 29.36 26.82 21.39
CA THR A 267 30.18 25.67 21.74
C THR A 267 30.38 25.63 23.26
N SER A 268 30.19 24.46 23.87
CA SER A 268 30.95 23.91 25.01
C SER A 268 30.54 22.45 25.17
#